data_AF-A0ABD5JG95-F1
#
_entry.id   AF-A0ABD5JG95-F1
#
_cell.length_a   1.000
_cell.length_b   1.000
_cell.length_c   1.000
_cell.angle_alpha   90.00
_cell.angle_beta   90.00
_cell.angle_gamma   90.00
#
_symmetry.space_group_name_H-M   'P 1'
#
loop_
_entity.id
_entity.type
_entity.pdbx_description
1 polymer ?
#
loop_
_entity_poly.entity_id
_entity_poly.type
_entity_poly.pdbx_seq_one_letter_code
_entity_poly.pdbx_strand_id
1 'polypeptide(L)'
;MDLDKLMNKHLTRYFDPSKTIPEETLQQLLRFLRSTPSSVNVQPNHFYVLATPEGKERLANNLGERFQDNGEKVLNASHTITPHHPGRCV
;
A
#
# COMPACT_ATOMS: atom_id res chain seq x y z
N MET A 1 -9.12 -15.15 -17.56
CA MET A 1 -8.86 -13.96 -16.72
C MET A 1 -9.26 -12.75 -17.55
N ASP A 2 -10.29 -12.04 -17.12
CA ASP A 2 -10.83 -10.86 -17.80
C ASP A 2 -10.12 -9.63 -17.22
N LEU A 3 -9.24 -9.01 -18.01
CA LEU A 3 -8.42 -7.89 -17.57
C LEU A 3 -9.25 -6.62 -17.37
N ASP A 4 -10.30 -6.42 -18.15
CA ASP A 4 -11.17 -5.25 -18.06
C ASP A 4 -11.94 -5.24 -16.74
N LYS A 5 -12.37 -6.41 -16.26
CA LYS A 5 -12.97 -6.53 -14.92
C LYS A 5 -11.98 -6.25 -13.79
N LEU A 6 -10.71 -6.61 -13.96
CA LEU A 6 -9.67 -6.33 -12.96
C LEU A 6 -9.28 -4.85 -12.92
N MET A 7 -9.31 -4.18 -14.07
CA MET A 7 -8.96 -2.77 -14.22
C MET A 7 -10.12 -1.82 -13.91
N ASN A 8 -11.38 -2.29 -13.95
CA ASN A 8 -12.57 -1.52 -13.58
C ASN A 8 -12.71 -1.21 -12.07
N LYS A 9 -11.68 -1.48 -11.27
CA LYS A 9 -11.74 -1.18 -9.83
C LYS A 9 -11.78 0.33 -9.58
N HIS A 10 -12.81 0.76 -8.87
CA HIS A 10 -12.96 2.13 -8.38
C HIS A 10 -11.86 2.49 -7.36
N LEU A 11 -11.44 3.76 -7.37
CA LEU A 11 -10.57 4.34 -6.35
C LEU A 11 -11.35 4.49 -5.04
N THR A 12 -11.19 3.54 -4.12
CA THR A 12 -11.82 3.55 -2.81
C THR A 12 -11.44 4.82 -2.03
N ARG A 13 -12.45 5.59 -1.61
CA ARG A 13 -12.24 6.81 -0.82
C ARG A 13 -12.26 6.58 0.68
N TYR A 14 -12.97 5.55 1.14
CA TYR A 14 -13.14 5.21 2.56
C TYR A 14 -13.00 3.70 2.77
N PHE A 15 -12.25 3.30 3.79
CA PHE A 15 -12.06 1.89 4.17
C PHE A 15 -12.80 1.59 5.47
N ASP A 16 -13.31 0.37 5.58
CA ASP A 16 -13.91 -0.15 6.80
C ASP A 16 -12.81 -0.75 7.69
N PRO A 17 -12.48 -0.15 8.84
CA PRO A 17 -11.38 -0.61 9.69
C PRO A 17 -11.66 -1.96 10.37
N SER A 18 -12.91 -2.44 10.36
CA SER A 18 -13.26 -3.76 10.89
C SER A 18 -12.90 -4.90 9.93
N LYS A 19 -12.57 -4.59 8.66
CA LYS A 19 -12.26 -5.57 7.64
C LYS A 19 -10.76 -5.65 7.39
N THR A 20 -10.22 -6.85 7.55
CA THR A 20 -8.82 -7.16 7.25
C THR A 20 -8.69 -8.10 6.06
N ILE A 21 -7.59 -7.96 5.32
CA ILE A 21 -7.22 -8.87 4.24
C ILE A 21 -6.66 -10.16 4.87
N PRO A 22 -7.13 -11.36 4.47
CA PRO A 22 -6.56 -12.62 4.94
C PRO A 22 -5.06 -12.72 4.60
N GLU A 23 -4.28 -13.27 5.53
CA GLU A 23 -2.82 -13.37 5.41
C GLU A 23 -2.37 -14.06 4.11
N GLU A 24 -3.04 -15.16 3.73
CA GLU A 24 -2.72 -15.87 2.49
C GLU A 24 -2.87 -14.98 1.24
N THR A 25 -3.92 -14.16 1.20
CA THR A 25 -4.18 -13.23 0.10
C THR A 25 -3.15 -12.12 0.07
N LEU A 26 -2.75 -11.59 1.23
CA LEU A 26 -1.67 -10.60 1.34
C LEU A 26 -0.35 -11.19 0.82
N GLN A 27 0.02 -12.39 1.27
CA GLN A 27 1.25 -13.05 0.82
C GLN A 27 1.24 -13.32 -0.69
N GLN A 28 0.09 -13.68 -1.26
CA GLN A 28 -0.05 -13.81 -2.71
C GLN A 28 0.20 -12.48 -3.44
N LEU A 29 -0.35 -11.37 -2.94
CA LEU A 29 -0.10 -10.03 -3.48
C LEU A 29 1.38 -9.63 -3.38
N LEU A 30 2.02 -9.86 -2.23
CA LEU A 30 3.43 -9.53 -2.03
C LEU A 30 4.36 -10.34 -2.94
N ARG A 31 4.07 -11.64 -3.13
CA ARG A 31 4.79 -12.48 -4.11
C ARG A 31 4.63 -11.95 -5.53
N PHE A 32 3.43 -11.50 -5.90
CA PHE A 32 3.18 -10.88 -7.20
C PHE A 32 3.97 -9.57 -7.36
N LEU A 33 3.93 -8.67 -6.37
CA LEU A 33 4.68 -7.41 -6.39
C LEU A 33 6.19 -7.66 -6.55
N ARG A 34 6.74 -8.65 -5.84
CA ARG A 34 8.15 -9.04 -5.97
C ARG A 34 8.51 -9.54 -7.37
N SER A 35 7.56 -10.14 -8.09
CA SER A 35 7.78 -10.68 -9.44
C SER A 35 7.68 -9.65 -10.57
N THR A 36 7.42 -8.37 -10.23
CA THR A 36 7.24 -7.31 -11.22
C THR A 36 8.53 -7.09 -12.02
N PRO A 37 8.50 -7.13 -13.37
CA PRO A 37 9.68 -6.91 -14.19
C PRO A 37 10.21 -5.48 -14.00
N SER A 38 11.52 -5.32 -14.11
CA SER A 38 12.21 -4.02 -14.04
C SER A 38 13.29 -3.94 -15.12
N SER A 39 13.66 -2.71 -15.51
CA SER A 39 14.72 -2.50 -16.51
C SER A 39 15.99 -3.24 -16.11
N VAL A 40 16.53 -4.03 -17.05
CA VAL A 40 17.67 -4.94 -16.86
C VAL A 40 17.62 -5.77 -15.56
N ASN A 41 16.41 -6.04 -15.07
CA ASN A 41 16.12 -6.74 -13.82
C ASN A 41 16.80 -6.15 -12.56
N VAL A 42 17.07 -4.83 -12.53
CA VAL A 42 17.69 -4.13 -11.38
C VAL A 42 16.89 -4.30 -10.09
N GLN A 43 15.57 -4.46 -10.20
CA GLN A 43 14.64 -4.57 -9.08
C GLN A 43 14.90 -3.50 -8.00
N PRO A 44 14.93 -2.19 -8.34
CA PRO A 44 15.15 -1.11 -7.37
C PRO A 44 13.92 -0.88 -6.46
N ASN A 45 13.12 -1.93 -6.26
CA ASN A 45 11.82 -1.89 -5.61
C ASN A 45 11.99 -2.36 -4.16
N HIS A 46 11.84 -1.43 -3.22
CA HIS A 46 11.71 -1.74 -1.81
C HIS A 46 10.40 -1.13 -1.33
N PHE A 47 9.58 -1.90 -0.63
CA PHE A 47 8.26 -1.48 -0.16
C PHE A 47 8.16 -1.67 1.34
N TYR A 48 7.57 -0.70 2.02
CA TYR A 48 7.07 -0.87 3.38
C TYR A 48 5.64 -1.38 3.34
N VAL A 49 5.36 -2.40 4.15
CA VAL A 49 4.00 -2.94 4.35
C VAL A 49 3.61 -2.64 5.79
N LEU A 50 2.69 -1.70 5.97
CA LEU A 50 2.23 -1.25 7.28
C LEU A 50 0.93 -1.99 7.63
N ALA A 51 1.02 -2.89 8.61
CA ALA A 51 -0.13 -3.65 9.14
C ALA A 51 -0.54 -3.17 10.55
N THR A 52 0.42 -2.66 11.34
CA THR A 52 0.16 -2.29 12.72
C THR A 52 -0.41 -0.88 12.84
N PRO A 53 -1.19 -0.59 13.90
CA PRO A 53 -1.69 0.75 14.17
C PRO A 53 -0.57 1.79 14.22
N GLU A 54 0.52 1.49 14.92
CA GLU A 54 1.63 2.43 15.14
C GLU A 54 2.35 2.77 13.82
N GLY A 55 2.54 1.78 12.95
CA GLY A 55 3.14 2.00 11.63
C GLY A 55 2.25 2.88 10.75
N LYS A 56 0.94 2.65 10.77
CA LYS A 56 -0.05 3.45 10.00
C LYS A 56 -0.16 4.87 10.55
N GLU A 57 -0.17 5.05 11.87
CA GLU A 57 -0.17 6.36 12.53
C GLU A 57 1.09 7.16 12.18
N ARG A 58 2.26 6.53 12.22
CA ARG A 58 3.51 7.19 11.84
C ARG A 58 3.45 7.71 10.40
N LEU A 59 2.91 6.93 9.46
CA LEU A 59 2.75 7.41 8.10
C LEU A 59 1.71 8.54 8.00
N ALA A 60 0.55 8.38 8.65
CA ALA A 60 -0.51 9.38 8.62
C ALA A 60 -0.06 10.74 9.18
N ASN A 61 0.73 10.75 10.25
CA ASN A 61 1.27 11.95 10.88
C ASN A 61 2.35 12.65 10.03
N ASN A 62 2.97 11.94 9.09
CA ASN A 62 4.01 12.47 8.20
C ASN A 62 3.48 12.74 6.77
N LEU A 63 2.16 12.72 6.58
CA LEU A 63 1.56 13.23 5.34
C LEU A 63 1.80 14.74 5.25
N GLY A 64 2.46 15.20 4.19
CA GLY A 64 2.62 16.63 3.94
C GLY A 64 1.26 17.32 3.81
N GLU A 65 1.22 18.64 4.06
CA GLU A 65 -0.02 19.45 4.13
C GLU A 65 -1.00 19.17 2.98
N ARG A 66 -0.48 19.03 1.76
CA ARG A 66 -1.28 18.75 0.55
C ARG A 66 -2.01 17.40 0.57
N PHE A 67 -1.61 16.46 1.43
CA PHE A 67 -2.07 15.07 1.42
C PHE A 67 -2.81 14.67 2.70
N GLN A 68 -3.10 15.61 3.60
CA GLN A 68 -3.74 15.33 4.89
C GLN A 68 -5.08 14.58 4.76
N ASP A 69 -5.85 14.84 3.69
CA ASP A 69 -7.12 14.16 3.39
C ASP A 69 -6.97 12.64 3.15
N ASN A 70 -5.74 12.12 2.99
CA ASN A 70 -5.48 10.69 2.87
C ASN A 70 -5.23 10.01 4.23
N GLY A 71 -5.14 10.76 5.33
CA GLY A 71 -4.86 10.22 6.66
C GLY A 71 -5.82 9.11 7.07
N GLU A 72 -7.13 9.35 6.93
CA GLU A 72 -8.15 8.33 7.25
C GLU A 72 -8.02 7.07 6.38
N LYS A 73 -7.58 7.21 5.13
CA LYS A 73 -7.37 6.04 4.25
C LYS A 73 -6.22 5.19 4.77
N VAL A 74 -5.13 5.83 5.18
CA VAL A 74 -3.97 5.13 5.76
C VAL A 74 -4.37 4.44 7.04
N LEU A 75 -5.07 5.13 7.95
CA LEU A 75 -5.46 4.60 9.26
C LEU A 75 -6.47 3.45 9.16
N ASN A 76 -7.49 3.60 8.32
CA ASN A 76 -8.60 2.64 8.24
C ASN A 76 -8.35 1.47 7.29
N ALA A 77 -7.33 1.55 6.42
CA ALA A 77 -6.98 0.42 5.56
C ALA A 77 -6.45 -0.77 6.39
N SER A 78 -6.73 -1.97 5.90
CA SER A 78 -6.15 -3.21 6.46
C SER A 78 -4.62 -3.19 6.41
N HIS A 79 -4.06 -2.76 5.28
CA HIS A 79 -2.62 -2.64 5.06
C HIS A 79 -2.35 -1.41 4.21
N THR A 80 -1.27 -0.69 4.50
CA THR A 80 -0.76 0.39 3.62
C THR A 80 0.60 -0.01 3.05
N ILE A 81 0.71 0.00 1.72
CA ILE A 81 1.96 -0.31 1.01
C ILE A 81 2.53 0.98 0.42
N THR A 82 3.77 1.32 0.75
CA THR A 82 4.44 2.52 0.24
C THR A 82 5.85 2.18 -0.27
N PRO A 83 6.28 2.71 -1.43
CA PRO A 83 7.66 2.53 -1.88
C PRO A 83 8.63 3.25 -0.94
N HIS A 84 9.73 2.58 -0.64
CA HIS A 84 10.87 3.21 0.02
C HIS A 84 11.65 4.04 -1.01
N HIS A 85 11.80 5.34 -0.73
CA HIS A 85 12.66 6.22 -1.49
C HIS A 85 13.91 6.55 -0.68
N PRO A 86 15.10 6.06 -1.06
CA PRO A 86 16.33 6.44 -0.38
C PRO A 86 16.53 7.95 -0.51
N GLY A 87 16.65 8.64 0.63
CA GLY A 87 16.82 10.10 0.70
C GLY A 87 15.56 10.92 1.05
N ARG A 88 14.41 10.28 1.26
CA ARG A 88 13.25 10.92 1.91
C ARG A 88 12.94 10.19 3.22
N CYS A 89 13.07 10.89 4.34
CA CYS A 89 12.68 10.36 5.64
C CYS A 89 11.15 10.20 5.71
N VAL A 90 10.71 9.09 6.30
CA VAL A 90 9.31 8.80 6.67
C VAL A 90 9.12 9.02 8.17
#